data_AF-A0A8D8IQC8-F1
#
_entry.id   AF-A0A8D8IQC8-F1
#
_cell.length_a   1.000
_cell.length_b   1.000
_cell.length_c   1.000
_cell.angle_alpha   90.00
_cell.angle_beta   90.00
_cell.angle_gamma   90.00
#
_symmetry.space_group_name_H-M   'P 1'
#
loop_
_entity.id
_entity.type
_entity.pdbx_description
1 polymer ?
#
loop_
_entity_poly.entity_id
_entity_poly.type
_entity_poly.pdbx_seq_one_letter_code
_entity_poly.pdbx_strand_id
1 'polypeptide(L)'
;KVSINWFVLAGSGRFSNTYRVLVEMRGYILVLMVGIAVTGVTAYSNNSNAIYTWEGGRIEWPCPTTKRLVIAAGKYTPRDLIAIRCQRVEGKTLCAFPRYKNSIPITLSQVYATKKGCDVKFEPFPCWTEQEEGNCNALQSIIDIYSVGEFVWVLDSGIVQALR
;
A
#
# COMPACT_ATOMS: atom_id res chain seq x y z
N LYS A 1 19.09 -0.26 -2.42
CA LYS A 1 20.49 -0.38 -2.88
C LYS A 1 20.67 -1.82 -3.33
N VAL A 2 20.66 -2.08 -4.63
CA VAL A 2 20.77 -3.44 -5.20
C VAL A 2 22.26 -3.77 -5.31
N SER A 3 22.67 -4.93 -4.82
CA SER A 3 24.02 -5.47 -5.02
C SER A 3 23.88 -6.90 -5.52
N ILE A 4 24.24 -7.11 -6.78
CA ILE A 4 24.35 -8.43 -7.40
C ILE A 4 25.84 -8.68 -7.55
N ASN A 5 26.38 -9.69 -6.85
CA ASN A 5 27.75 -10.15 -7.07
C ASN A 5 27.72 -11.45 -7.87
N TRP A 6 28.23 -11.37 -9.09
CA TRP A 6 28.64 -12.51 -9.90
C TRP A 6 29.99 -13.02 -9.40
N PHE A 7 30.13 -14.33 -9.20
CA PHE A 7 31.45 -14.96 -9.09
C PHE A 7 31.60 -16.01 -10.19
N VAL A 8 32.60 -15.76 -11.03
CA VAL A 8 33.04 -16.56 -12.17
C VAL A 8 33.86 -17.75 -11.67
N LEU A 9 33.62 -18.93 -12.27
CA LEU A 9 34.42 -20.14 -12.09
C LEU A 9 35.65 -20.11 -13.01
N ALA A 10 36.85 -20.21 -12.44
CA ALA A 10 38.03 -20.71 -13.16
C ALA A 10 39.07 -21.24 -12.15
N GLY A 11 39.57 -22.45 -12.37
CA GLY A 11 40.68 -23.02 -11.60
C GLY A 11 40.75 -24.54 -11.59
N SER A 12 41.28 -25.10 -12.67
CA SER A 12 41.62 -26.52 -12.88
C SER A 12 42.74 -27.04 -11.95
N GLY A 13 42.58 -28.23 -11.38
CA GLY A 13 43.71 -28.98 -10.82
C GLY A 13 43.38 -30.13 -9.85
N ARG A 14 43.57 -31.38 -10.34
CA ARG A 14 43.68 -32.68 -9.63
C ARG A 14 42.49 -33.19 -8.81
N PHE A 15 41.68 -33.97 -9.54
CA PHE A 15 40.84 -35.08 -9.07
C PHE A 15 41.64 -36.08 -8.21
N SER A 16 41.22 -36.35 -6.98
CA SER A 16 40.77 -37.70 -6.55
C SER A 16 40.47 -37.80 -5.05
N ASN A 17 40.98 -36.91 -4.19
CA ASN A 17 40.73 -36.97 -2.74
C ASN A 17 39.63 -36.01 -2.21
N THR A 18 39.09 -35.14 -3.05
CA THR A 18 38.05 -34.17 -2.64
C THR A 18 36.66 -34.80 -2.51
N TYR A 19 36.40 -35.91 -3.19
CA TYR A 19 35.06 -36.53 -3.25
C TYR A 19 34.65 -37.24 -1.95
N ARG A 20 35.59 -37.75 -1.15
CA ARG A 20 35.27 -38.40 0.14
C ARG A 20 34.82 -37.40 1.20
N VAL A 21 35.38 -36.19 1.22
CA VAL A 21 34.98 -35.14 2.16
C VAL A 21 33.64 -34.53 1.77
N LEU A 22 33.38 -34.39 0.46
CA LEU A 22 32.11 -33.84 -0.06
C LEU A 22 30.89 -34.71 0.29
N VAL A 23 31.03 -36.04 0.39
CA VAL A 23 29.91 -36.93 0.69
C VAL A 23 29.52 -36.89 2.17
N GLU A 24 30.49 -36.79 3.10
CA GLU A 24 30.19 -36.62 4.53
C GLU A 24 29.59 -35.24 4.85
N MET A 25 29.94 -34.20 4.08
CA MET A 25 29.39 -32.86 4.26
C MET A 25 27.96 -32.67 3.72
N ARG A 26 27.41 -33.60 2.93
CA ARG A 26 26.05 -33.47 2.35
C ARG A 26 24.95 -33.46 3.42
N GLY A 27 25.10 -34.27 4.47
CA GLY A 27 24.18 -34.27 5.61
C GLY A 27 24.23 -32.96 6.40
N TYR A 28 25.45 -32.48 6.66
CA TYR A 28 25.66 -31.23 7.39
C TYR A 28 25.20 -29.99 6.61
N ILE A 29 25.41 -29.96 5.30
CA ILE A 29 24.95 -28.86 4.43
C ILE A 29 23.42 -28.79 4.39
N LEU A 30 22.73 -29.93 4.28
CA LEU A 30 21.26 -29.99 4.34
C LEU A 30 20.73 -29.52 5.71
N VAL A 31 21.36 -29.96 6.80
CA VAL A 31 20.99 -29.53 8.17
C VAL A 31 21.26 -28.02 8.37
N LEU A 32 22.34 -27.48 7.80
CA LEU A 32 22.65 -26.05 7.86
C LEU A 32 21.62 -25.21 7.08
N MET A 33 21.21 -25.67 5.89
CA MET A 33 20.22 -24.99 5.05
C MET A 33 18.83 -25.00 5.71
N VAL A 34 18.44 -26.12 6.33
CA VAL A 34 17.19 -26.21 7.12
C VAL A 34 17.29 -25.32 8.37
N GLY A 35 18.42 -25.31 9.08
CA GLY A 35 18.62 -24.46 10.26
C GLY A 35 18.58 -22.96 9.97
N ILE A 36 19.16 -22.53 8.84
CA ILE A 36 19.09 -21.14 8.36
C ILE A 36 17.66 -20.78 7.95
N ALA A 37 16.93 -21.70 7.30
CA ALA A 37 15.52 -21.47 6.95
C ALA A 37 14.64 -21.35 8.21
N VAL A 38 14.83 -22.19 9.22
CA VAL A 38 14.03 -22.18 10.46
C VAL A 38 14.30 -20.94 11.32
N THR A 39 15.54 -20.47 11.38
CA THR A 39 15.88 -19.22 12.11
C THR A 39 15.47 -17.96 11.33
N GLY A 40 15.48 -17.99 10.00
CA GLY A 40 14.96 -16.89 9.17
C GLY A 40 13.45 -16.70 9.28
N VAL A 41 12.68 -17.79 9.40
CA VAL A 41 11.21 -17.74 9.49
C VAL A 41 10.72 -17.14 10.81
N THR A 42 11.46 -17.30 11.92
CA THR A 42 11.06 -16.78 13.24
C THR A 42 11.51 -15.33 13.50
N ALA A 43 12.39 -14.78 12.67
CA ALA A 43 12.98 -13.45 12.86
C ALA A 43 12.38 -12.33 11.96
N TYR A 44 11.25 -12.56 11.29
CA TYR A 44 10.52 -11.46 10.63
C TYR A 44 9.80 -10.60 11.69
N SER A 45 10.54 -9.73 12.36
CA SER A 45 9.94 -8.70 13.20
C SER A 45 9.38 -7.61 12.27
N ASN A 46 8.06 -7.47 12.23
CA ASN A 46 7.36 -6.36 11.58
C ASN A 46 7.55 -5.09 12.43
N ASN A 47 8.77 -4.53 12.42
CA ASN A 47 9.07 -3.26 13.09
C ASN A 47 8.57 -2.09 12.24
N SER A 48 7.25 -2.02 12.08
CA SER A 48 6.59 -0.83 11.54
C SER A 48 5.77 -0.24 12.69
N ASN A 49 6.17 0.92 13.19
CA ASN A 49 5.34 1.78 14.04
C ASN A 49 4.19 2.40 13.20
N ALA A 50 3.53 1.58 12.38
CA ALA A 50 2.46 2.01 11.50
C ALA A 50 1.19 2.21 12.32
N ILE A 51 0.65 3.43 12.28
CA ILE A 51 -0.61 3.77 12.95
C ILE A 51 -1.80 3.09 12.24
N TYR A 52 -1.71 2.98 10.91
CA TYR A 52 -2.70 2.33 10.06
C TYR A 52 -2.01 1.46 9.01
N THR A 53 -2.52 0.26 8.79
CA THR A 53 -2.15 -0.62 7.69
C THR A 53 -3.42 -1.08 7.00
N TRP A 54 -3.42 -1.15 5.67
CA TRP A 54 -4.57 -1.63 4.93
C TRP A 54 -4.13 -2.27 3.61
N GLU A 55 -4.89 -3.27 3.18
CA GLU A 55 -4.80 -3.86 1.84
C GLU A 55 -6.13 -3.59 1.13
N GLY A 56 -6.16 -2.59 0.24
CA GLY A 56 -7.39 -2.19 -0.47
C GLY A 56 -8.50 -1.73 0.49
N GLY A 57 -8.28 -0.61 1.20
CA GLY A 57 -9.17 -0.11 2.24
C GLY A 57 -10.60 0.19 1.75
N ARG A 58 -11.55 0.22 2.69
CA ARG A 58 -12.98 0.23 2.40
C ARG A 58 -13.55 1.64 2.49
N ILE A 59 -14.20 2.08 1.42
CA ILE A 59 -14.97 3.33 1.43
C ILE A 59 -16.27 3.14 2.23
N GLU A 60 -16.61 4.12 3.06
CA GLU A 60 -17.90 4.20 3.74
C GLU A 60 -18.97 4.73 2.76
N TRP A 61 -19.92 3.89 2.39
CA TRP A 61 -20.95 4.20 1.38
C TRP A 61 -22.23 4.73 2.02
N PRO A 62 -22.97 5.64 1.36
CA PRO A 62 -24.19 6.21 1.93
C PRO A 62 -25.29 5.14 2.04
N CYS A 63 -25.32 4.19 1.09
CA CYS A 63 -26.14 3.00 1.19
C CYS A 63 -25.54 1.84 0.36
N PRO A 64 -25.94 0.58 0.63
CA PRO A 64 -25.47 -0.58 -0.11
C PRO A 64 -25.82 -0.54 -1.62
N THR A 65 -26.94 0.10 -1.98
CA THR A 65 -27.38 0.24 -3.37
C THR A 65 -26.43 1.13 -4.16
N THR A 66 -26.04 2.28 -3.63
CA THR A 66 -25.06 3.19 -4.25
C THR A 66 -23.74 2.47 -4.50
N LYS A 67 -23.25 1.72 -3.51
CA LYS A 67 -22.04 0.90 -3.67
C LYS A 67 -22.15 -0.06 -4.87
N ARG A 68 -23.26 -0.77 -5.01
CA ARG A 68 -23.48 -1.72 -6.11
C ARG A 68 -23.51 -1.00 -7.46
N LEU A 69 -24.20 0.14 -7.55
CA LEU A 69 -24.27 0.92 -8.79
C LEU A 69 -22.91 1.45 -9.23
N VAL A 70 -22.12 2.00 -8.29
CA VAL A 70 -20.78 2.53 -8.60
C VAL A 70 -19.81 1.40 -9.01
N ILE A 71 -19.89 0.24 -8.37
CA ILE A 71 -19.11 -0.95 -8.79
C ILE A 71 -19.55 -1.43 -10.18
N ALA A 72 -20.87 -1.54 -10.42
CA ALA A 72 -21.40 -1.97 -11.71
C ALA A 72 -21.03 -1.02 -12.85
N ALA A 73 -20.91 0.27 -12.57
CA ALA A 73 -20.44 1.29 -13.51
C ALA A 73 -18.91 1.26 -13.75
N GLY A 74 -18.16 0.38 -13.07
CA GLY A 74 -16.70 0.36 -13.14
C GLY A 74 -16.02 1.55 -12.45
N LYS A 75 -16.78 2.33 -11.67
CA LYS A 75 -16.33 3.57 -11.00
C LYS A 75 -15.70 3.33 -9.62
N TYR A 76 -15.60 2.07 -9.18
CA TYR A 76 -14.86 1.71 -7.97
C TYR A 76 -14.11 0.38 -8.12
N THR A 77 -12.78 0.43 -7.99
CA THR A 77 -11.93 -0.75 -7.86
C THR A 77 -11.02 -0.57 -6.64
N PRO A 78 -11.13 -1.41 -5.59
CA PRO A 78 -10.38 -1.24 -4.35
C PRO A 78 -8.85 -1.14 -4.51
N ARG A 79 -8.30 -1.81 -5.53
CA ARG A 79 -6.85 -1.81 -5.82
C ARG A 79 -6.34 -0.50 -6.43
N ASP A 80 -7.23 0.28 -7.04
CA ASP A 80 -6.87 1.56 -7.66
C ASP A 80 -6.90 2.71 -6.65
N LEU A 81 -7.49 2.49 -5.47
CA LEU A 81 -7.59 3.48 -4.41
C LEU A 81 -6.26 3.61 -3.65
N ILE A 82 -5.35 4.40 -4.22
CA ILE A 82 -4.00 4.63 -3.70
C ILE A 82 -3.96 5.99 -3.00
N ALA A 83 -3.67 6.00 -1.70
CA ALA A 83 -3.39 7.24 -0.98
C ALA A 83 -1.97 7.72 -1.30
N ILE A 84 -1.82 8.97 -1.76
CA ILE A 84 -0.48 9.54 -2.05
C ILE A 84 0.00 10.50 -0.95
N ARG A 85 -0.95 11.06 -0.19
CA ARG A 85 -0.68 12.00 0.88
C ARG A 85 -1.66 11.72 2.00
N CYS A 86 -1.16 11.70 3.23
CA CYS A 86 -1.99 11.72 4.42
C CYS A 86 -1.46 12.75 5.40
N GLN A 87 -2.35 13.51 6.02
CA GLN A 87 -2.04 14.56 6.98
C GLN A 87 -2.88 14.36 8.24
N ARG A 88 -2.21 14.44 9.39
CA ARG A 88 -2.86 14.39 10.69
C ARG A 88 -3.36 15.80 11.05
N VAL A 89 -4.65 15.92 11.32
CA VAL A 89 -5.36 17.18 11.65
C VAL A 89 -6.25 16.90 12.85
N GLU A 90 -6.06 17.59 13.98
CA GLU A 90 -6.97 17.59 15.15
C GLU A 90 -7.72 16.27 15.44
N GLY A 91 -7.07 15.26 16.02
CA GLY A 91 -7.76 13.94 16.21
C GLY A 91 -7.93 13.04 14.96
N LYS A 92 -8.02 13.60 13.75
CA LYS A 92 -8.30 12.91 12.47
C LYS A 92 -7.08 12.76 11.56
N THR A 93 -7.12 11.78 10.66
CA THR A 93 -6.16 11.64 9.57
C THR A 93 -6.89 11.84 8.26
N LEU A 94 -6.50 12.83 7.46
CA LEU A 94 -7.05 13.04 6.13
C LEU A 94 -6.09 12.44 5.11
N CYS A 95 -6.60 11.75 4.10
CA CYS A 95 -5.80 11.19 3.02
C CYS A 95 -6.34 11.61 1.65
N ALA A 96 -5.43 11.91 0.74
CA ALA A 96 -5.70 12.26 -0.65
C ALA A 96 -5.56 11.03 -1.55
N PHE A 97 -6.56 10.86 -2.40
CA PHE A 97 -6.68 9.79 -3.40
C PHE A 97 -6.90 10.44 -4.77
N PRO A 98 -5.84 10.88 -5.46
CA PRO A 98 -5.99 11.50 -6.76
C PRO A 98 -6.78 10.61 -7.72
N ARG A 99 -7.68 11.19 -8.53
CA ARG A 99 -8.50 10.44 -9.48
C ARG A 99 -7.70 10.07 -10.72
N TYR A 100 -6.58 9.37 -10.56
CA TYR A 100 -5.74 8.95 -11.68
C TYR A 100 -6.42 7.93 -12.60
N LYS A 101 -7.34 7.14 -12.05
CA LYS A 101 -8.19 6.22 -12.80
C LYS A 101 -9.65 6.54 -12.57
N ASN A 102 -10.50 6.17 -13.53
CA ASN A 102 -11.95 6.31 -13.46
C ASN A 102 -12.61 5.50 -12.32
N SER A 103 -11.86 4.56 -11.73
CA SER A 103 -12.28 3.63 -10.68
C SER A 103 -12.08 4.18 -9.26
N ILE A 104 -11.85 5.49 -9.11
CA ILE A 104 -11.58 6.16 -7.83
C ILE A 104 -12.73 7.14 -7.53
N PRO A 105 -13.72 6.75 -6.70
CA PRO A 105 -14.94 7.54 -6.50
C PRO A 105 -14.77 8.70 -5.51
N ILE A 106 -13.74 8.64 -4.65
CA ILE A 106 -13.44 9.68 -3.65
C ILE A 106 -12.02 10.16 -3.85
N THR A 107 -11.78 11.46 -3.63
CA THR A 107 -10.46 12.06 -3.74
C THR A 107 -9.91 12.61 -2.43
N LEU A 108 -10.76 12.89 -1.46
CA LEU A 108 -10.38 13.26 -0.11
C LEU A 108 -11.18 12.46 0.90
N SER A 109 -10.50 11.84 1.86
CA SER A 109 -11.19 11.07 2.90
C SER A 109 -10.60 11.29 4.28
N GLN A 110 -11.47 11.19 5.28
CA GLN A 110 -11.07 10.95 6.66
C GLN A 110 -10.82 9.45 6.83
N VAL A 111 -9.66 9.12 7.37
CA VAL A 111 -9.20 7.76 7.59
C VAL A 111 -9.19 7.46 9.08
N TYR A 112 -9.84 6.37 9.45
CA TYR A 112 -9.85 5.85 10.81
C TYR A 112 -9.83 4.32 10.80
N ALA A 113 -9.29 3.74 11.88
CA ALA A 113 -9.27 2.30 12.10
C ALA A 113 -10.14 1.96 13.31
N THR A 114 -11.01 0.96 13.16
CA THR A 114 -11.95 0.54 14.22
C THR A 114 -11.33 -0.44 15.22
N LYS A 115 -10.36 -1.26 14.80
CA LYS A 115 -9.70 -2.29 15.63
C LYS A 115 -8.22 -2.40 15.29
N LYS A 116 -7.30 -2.06 16.20
CA LYS A 116 -5.82 -2.28 16.09
C LYS A 116 -5.23 -2.24 14.66
N GLY A 117 -5.70 -1.33 13.80
CA GLY A 117 -5.27 -1.22 12.40
C GLY A 117 -5.81 -2.29 11.42
N CYS A 118 -6.63 -3.26 11.83
CA CYS A 118 -7.08 -4.37 10.96
C CYS A 118 -8.24 -4.01 10.00
N ASP A 119 -9.03 -2.98 10.31
CA ASP A 119 -10.14 -2.54 9.47
C ASP A 119 -10.09 -1.01 9.37
N VAL A 120 -9.52 -0.54 8.25
CA VAL A 120 -9.38 0.87 7.90
C VAL A 120 -10.52 1.26 6.97
N LYS A 121 -11.20 2.33 7.36
CA LYS A 121 -12.32 2.91 6.62
C LYS A 121 -11.94 4.27 6.07
N PHE A 122 -12.42 4.55 4.88
CA PHE A 122 -12.27 5.81 4.18
C PHE A 122 -13.63 6.47 4.09
N GLU A 123 -13.84 7.50 4.90
CA GLU A 123 -15.05 8.29 4.88
C GLU A 123 -14.83 9.53 4.02
N PRO A 124 -15.64 9.77 2.96
CA PRO A 124 -15.53 10.97 2.16
C PRO A 124 -15.53 12.23 3.02
N PHE A 125 -14.58 13.13 2.78
CA PHE A 125 -14.46 14.35 3.56
C PHE A 125 -14.67 15.60 2.68
N PRO A 126 -15.44 16.59 3.16
CA PRO A 126 -16.27 16.57 4.36
C PRO A 126 -17.54 15.71 4.23
N CYS A 127 -18.02 15.45 3.00
CA CYS A 127 -19.15 14.58 2.73
C CYS A 127 -19.14 14.07 1.28
N TRP A 128 -20.10 13.22 0.91
CA TRP A 128 -20.22 12.66 -0.45
C TRP A 128 -20.47 13.70 -1.53
N THR A 129 -21.18 14.79 -1.22
CA THR A 129 -21.47 15.87 -2.19
C THR A 129 -20.20 16.54 -2.71
N GLU A 130 -19.19 16.67 -1.85
CA GLU A 130 -17.88 17.23 -2.22
C GLU A 130 -17.04 16.27 -3.08
N GLN A 131 -17.50 15.04 -3.30
CA GLN A 131 -16.83 14.05 -4.16
C GLN A 131 -17.49 13.92 -5.53
N GLU A 132 -18.39 14.84 -5.92
CA GLU A 132 -19.04 14.76 -7.23
C GLU A 132 -18.05 15.10 -8.37
N GLU A 133 -17.68 14.09 -9.15
CA GLU A 133 -16.85 14.25 -10.35
C GLU A 133 -17.60 15.06 -11.41
N GLY A 134 -16.97 16.10 -11.95
CA GLY A 134 -17.53 16.98 -12.99
C GLY A 134 -18.30 18.19 -12.45
N ASN A 135 -18.58 18.27 -11.15
CA ASN A 135 -19.14 19.46 -10.54
C ASN A 135 -18.03 20.45 -10.18
N CYS A 136 -17.97 21.60 -10.84
CA CYS A 136 -16.92 22.62 -10.63
C CYS A 136 -16.86 23.18 -9.20
N ASN A 137 -17.90 22.98 -8.39
CA ASN A 137 -17.92 23.39 -6.98
C ASN A 137 -17.43 22.29 -6.03
N ALA A 138 -17.23 21.07 -6.52
CA ALA A 138 -16.79 19.90 -5.75
C ALA A 138 -15.33 19.53 -6.08
N LEU A 139 -14.74 18.68 -5.25
CA LEU A 139 -13.34 18.26 -5.40
C LEU A 139 -13.18 17.31 -6.60
N GLN A 140 -12.23 17.63 -7.48
CA GLN A 140 -11.98 16.90 -8.73
C GLN A 140 -10.84 15.89 -8.58
N SER A 141 -9.67 16.32 -8.13
CA SER A 141 -8.56 15.40 -7.85
C SER A 141 -7.54 16.03 -6.90
N ILE A 142 -7.63 15.69 -5.62
CA ILE A 142 -6.73 16.17 -4.58
C ILE A 142 -5.40 15.43 -4.63
N ILE A 143 -4.32 16.19 -4.70
CA ILE A 143 -2.94 15.67 -4.80
C ILE A 143 -2.07 16.00 -3.59
N ASP A 144 -2.41 17.02 -2.81
CA ASP A 144 -1.68 17.36 -1.58
C ASP A 144 -2.60 17.91 -0.50
N ILE A 145 -2.16 17.79 0.74
CA ILE A 145 -2.85 18.24 1.95
C ILE A 145 -1.82 18.90 2.86
N TYR A 146 -2.11 20.12 3.26
CA TYR A 146 -1.36 20.88 4.25
C TYR A 146 -2.30 21.39 5.34
N SER A 147 -1.88 21.32 6.59
CA SER A 147 -2.71 21.77 7.72
C SER A 147 -1.89 22.71 8.60
N VAL A 148 -2.52 23.81 8.99
CA VAL A 148 -1.94 24.84 9.85
C VAL A 148 -3.05 25.44 10.73
N GLY A 149 -2.86 25.34 12.05
CA GLY A 149 -3.91 25.70 13.00
C GLY A 149 -5.19 24.89 12.76
N GLU A 150 -6.31 25.59 12.67
CA GLU A 150 -7.65 25.01 12.42
C GLU A 150 -7.96 24.85 10.92
N PHE A 151 -7.07 25.31 10.03
CA PHE A 151 -7.28 25.26 8.59
C PHE A 151 -6.61 24.07 7.94
N VAL A 152 -7.34 23.46 7.00
CA VAL A 152 -6.82 22.43 6.09
C VAL A 152 -6.85 22.99 4.68
N TRP A 153 -5.69 23.04 4.06
CA TRP A 153 -5.50 23.38 2.67
C TRP A 153 -5.37 22.10 1.86
N VAL A 154 -6.10 22.03 0.77
CA VAL A 154 -6.03 20.91 -0.18
C VAL A 154 -5.69 21.45 -1.55
N LEU A 155 -4.82 20.73 -2.25
CA LEU A 155 -4.45 21.07 -3.62
C LEU A 155 -5.25 20.19 -4.58
N ASP A 156 -6.25 20.79 -5.23
CA ASP A 156 -7.02 20.16 -6.31
C ASP A 156 -6.34 20.44 -7.65
N SER A 157 -5.99 19.38 -8.39
CA SER A 157 -5.41 19.52 -9.71
C SER A 157 -6.44 19.83 -10.80
N GLY A 158 -7.73 19.56 -10.57
CA GLY A 158 -8.78 19.62 -11.58
C GLY A 158 -8.69 18.53 -12.66
N ILE A 159 -7.65 17.69 -12.63
CA ILE A 159 -7.38 16.68 -13.66
C ILE A 159 -7.79 15.30 -13.14
N VAL A 160 -8.73 14.69 -13.84
CA VAL A 160 -9.16 13.30 -13.61
C VAL A 160 -8.65 12.39 -14.72
N GLN A 161 -8.53 11.10 -14.43
CA GLN A 161 -8.13 10.04 -15.36
C GLN A 161 -6.75 10.28 -16.00
N ALA A 162 -5.81 10.81 -15.21
CA ALA A 162 -4.45 11.13 -15.67
C ALA A 162 -3.61 9.90 -16.06
N LEU A 163 -3.98 8.70 -15.60
CA LEU A 163 -3.34 7.43 -15.95
C LEU A 163 -4.32 6.60 -16.79
N ARG A 164 -3.91 6.29 -18.02
CA ARG A 164 -4.68 5.51 -18.99
C ARG A 164 -4.30 4.03 -18.97
#